data_AF-A0A8C9HJ06-F1
#
_entry.id   AF-A0A8C9HJ06-F1
#
_cell.length_a   1.000
_cell.length_b   1.000
_cell.length_c   1.000
_cell.angle_alpha   90.00
_cell.angle_beta   90.00
_cell.angle_gamma   90.00
#
_symmetry.space_group_name_H-M   'P 1'
#
loop_
_entity.id
_entity.type
_entity.pdbx_description
1 polymer ?
#
loop_
_entity_poly.entity_id
_entity_poly.type
_entity_poly.pdbx_seq_one_letter_code
_entity_poly.pdbx_strand_id
1 'polypeptide(L)'
;MTGSNSHITILTLNVNGLNAPIKRHGLANWIKEDPGLLLLKGLQEGRLSHVVSSLIKRVISTTKAPGATGPYSQAVLVDRTIYISGQIGMDPSSGQLVSGGVAEEAKQALKNMGEILKAAGCDFTNAVKTTVLLADINDFNTVSEIYKQYFKSNFPARAAYQVAALPKGSRIEIEAVAVQGLLTTASL
;
A
#
# COMPACT_ATOMS: atom_id res chain seq x y z
N MET A 1 -7.57 -3.10 -47.15
CA MET A 1 -7.00 -3.92 -46.05
C MET A 1 -5.82 -3.15 -45.48
N THR A 2 -6.03 -2.51 -44.34
CA THR A 2 -5.06 -1.65 -43.64
C THR A 2 -4.28 -2.51 -42.64
N GLY A 3 -2.95 -2.62 -42.83
CA GLY A 3 -2.06 -3.30 -41.89
C GLY A 3 -1.59 -2.32 -40.81
N SER A 4 -1.93 -2.62 -39.55
CA SER A 4 -1.53 -1.88 -38.36
C SER A 4 -0.10 -2.25 -37.96
N ASN A 5 0.80 -1.27 -37.90
CA ASN A 5 2.13 -1.39 -37.32
C ASN A 5 2.03 -1.22 -35.79
N SER A 6 2.16 -2.32 -35.05
CA SER A 6 2.39 -2.28 -33.60
C SER A 6 3.87 -2.03 -33.32
N HIS A 7 4.16 -0.83 -32.78
CA HIS A 7 5.45 -0.50 -32.20
C HIS A 7 5.77 -1.43 -31.01
N ILE A 8 6.80 -2.27 -31.15
CA ILE A 8 7.41 -2.99 -30.04
C ILE A 8 8.54 -2.10 -29.49
N THR A 9 8.31 -1.49 -28.34
CA THR A 9 9.33 -0.78 -27.58
C THR A 9 10.31 -1.79 -27.00
N ILE A 10 11.50 -1.87 -27.58
CA ILE A 10 12.61 -2.69 -27.09
C ILE A 10 13.12 -2.05 -25.78
N LEU A 11 12.92 -2.74 -24.66
CA LEU A 11 13.56 -2.40 -23.39
C LEU A 11 15.05 -2.74 -23.48
N THR A 12 15.87 -1.75 -23.81
CA THR A 12 17.33 -1.86 -23.72
C THR A 12 17.72 -1.86 -22.24
N LEU A 13 18.12 -3.01 -21.71
CA LEU A 13 18.79 -3.11 -20.41
C LEU A 13 20.17 -2.44 -20.52
N ASN A 14 20.27 -1.20 -20.05
CA ASN A 14 21.53 -0.49 -19.90
C ASN A 14 22.25 -1.00 -18.64
N VAL A 15 23.07 -2.05 -18.81
CA VAL A 15 23.97 -2.52 -17.75
C VAL A 15 25.26 -1.73 -17.87
N ASN A 16 25.46 -0.79 -16.95
CA ASN A 16 26.66 0.04 -16.86
C ASN A 16 27.94 -0.81 -16.84
N GLY A 17 28.78 -0.66 -17.87
CA GLY A 17 30.24 -0.59 -17.68
C GLY A 17 31.10 -1.84 -17.90
N LEU A 18 30.60 -2.96 -18.41
CA LEU A 18 31.45 -4.12 -18.75
C LEU A 18 31.37 -4.47 -20.23
N ASN A 19 32.30 -3.92 -21.01
CA ASN A 19 32.61 -4.38 -22.36
C ASN A 19 33.29 -5.77 -22.28
N ALA A 20 32.50 -6.83 -22.23
CA ALA A 20 32.98 -8.19 -22.48
C ALA A 20 32.44 -8.68 -23.83
N PRO A 21 33.29 -9.15 -24.76
CA PRO A 21 32.83 -9.64 -26.06
C PRO A 21 32.16 -11.00 -25.90
N ILE A 22 30.83 -11.04 -25.98
CA ILE A 22 30.06 -12.29 -26.02
C ILE A 22 30.26 -12.92 -27.41
N LYS A 23 30.91 -14.09 -27.46
CA LYS A 23 31.13 -14.85 -28.71
C LYS A 23 29.78 -15.22 -29.35
N ARG A 24 29.62 -14.79 -30.61
CA ARG A 24 28.39 -14.84 -31.43
C ARG A 24 27.90 -16.23 -31.89
N HIS A 25 28.41 -17.33 -31.35
CA HIS A 25 28.01 -18.67 -31.81
C HIS A 25 27.02 -19.30 -30.83
N GLY A 26 25.71 -19.07 -31.05
CA GLY A 26 24.65 -19.88 -30.43
C GLY A 26 23.33 -19.22 -30.04
N LEU A 27 23.13 -17.91 -30.23
CA LEU A 27 21.96 -17.20 -29.67
C LEU A 27 20.80 -16.90 -30.64
N ALA A 28 20.84 -17.35 -31.89
CA ALA A 28 19.83 -16.99 -32.88
C ALA A 28 18.42 -17.61 -32.66
N ASN A 29 18.25 -18.58 -31.76
CA ASN A 29 16.98 -19.29 -31.56
C ASN A 29 16.18 -18.89 -30.30
N TRP A 30 16.67 -17.95 -29.48
CA TRP A 30 16.09 -17.65 -28.16
C TRP A 30 15.06 -16.50 -28.15
N ILE A 31 14.91 -15.80 -29.28
CA ILE A 31 14.09 -14.57 -29.38
C ILE A 31 12.58 -14.89 -29.50
N LYS A 32 12.19 -16.17 -29.51
CA LYS A 32 10.78 -16.60 -29.61
C LYS A 32 10.18 -17.17 -28.32
N GLU A 33 10.94 -17.26 -27.23
CA GLU A 33 10.42 -17.83 -25.98
C GLU A 33 9.87 -16.76 -25.04
N ASP A 34 8.80 -17.12 -24.32
CA ASP A 34 8.17 -16.34 -23.25
C ASP A 34 9.25 -15.84 -22.27
N PRO A 35 9.26 -14.54 -21.91
CA PRO A 35 10.18 -13.96 -20.92
C PRO A 35 10.28 -14.77 -19.61
N GLY A 36 9.21 -15.44 -19.18
CA GLY A 36 9.22 -16.29 -17.99
C GLY A 36 10.05 -17.57 -18.14
N LEU A 37 10.12 -18.15 -19.34
CA LEU A 37 10.90 -19.34 -19.64
C LEU A 37 12.41 -19.05 -19.69
N LEU A 38 12.78 -17.85 -20.14
CA LEU A 38 14.17 -17.38 -20.13
C LEU A 38 14.73 -17.27 -18.70
N LEU A 39 13.90 -16.80 -17.77
CA LEU A 39 14.25 -16.64 -16.36
C LEU A 39 14.50 -18.00 -15.68
N LEU A 40 13.63 -18.98 -15.95
CA LEU A 40 13.72 -20.34 -15.42
C LEU A 40 14.95 -21.09 -15.93
N LYS A 41 15.25 -20.99 -17.24
CA LYS A 41 16.44 -21.63 -17.83
C LYS A 41 17.74 -20.99 -17.31
N GLY A 42 17.78 -19.67 -17.14
CA GLY A 42 18.95 -18.98 -16.58
C GLY A 42 19.24 -19.34 -15.12
N LEU A 43 18.20 -19.62 -14.32
CA LEU A 43 18.31 -20.13 -12.95
C LEU A 43 18.78 -21.60 -12.91
N GLN A 44 18.24 -22.46 -13.78
CA GLN A 44 18.63 -23.87 -13.87
C GLN A 44 20.09 -24.08 -14.32
N GLU A 45 20.62 -23.17 -15.14
CA GLU A 45 22.00 -23.24 -15.63
C GLU A 45 23.04 -22.58 -14.71
N GLY A 46 22.64 -22.13 -13.50
CA GLY A 46 23.56 -21.58 -12.50
C GLY A 46 24.29 -20.30 -12.93
N ARG A 47 23.84 -19.64 -14.01
CA ARG A 47 24.49 -18.47 -14.63
C ARG A 47 23.91 -17.12 -14.21
N LEU A 48 22.91 -17.12 -13.33
CA LEU A 48 22.30 -15.91 -12.79
C LEU A 48 22.46 -15.89 -11.26
N SER A 49 23.67 -15.63 -10.76
CA SER A 49 23.93 -15.51 -9.32
C SER A 49 23.41 -14.21 -8.69
N HIS A 50 22.95 -13.24 -9.50
CA HIS A 50 22.36 -11.99 -9.01
C HIS A 50 21.25 -11.50 -9.95
N VAL A 51 20.11 -12.19 -9.98
CA VAL A 51 18.86 -11.46 -10.29
C VAL A 51 18.58 -10.62 -9.07
N VAL A 52 18.83 -9.31 -9.16
CA VAL A 52 18.37 -8.37 -8.14
C VAL A 52 16.84 -8.47 -8.15
N SER A 53 16.28 -9.22 -7.20
CA SER A 53 14.83 -9.34 -7.05
C SER A 53 14.30 -7.94 -6.75
N SER A 54 13.69 -7.31 -7.76
CA SER A 54 13.14 -5.97 -7.63
C SER A 54 11.81 -6.04 -6.86
N LEU A 55 11.68 -5.26 -5.79
CA LEU A 55 10.41 -5.13 -5.09
C LEU A 55 9.44 -4.25 -5.89
N ILE A 56 8.18 -4.67 -5.96
CA ILE A 56 7.11 -3.86 -6.57
C ILE A 56 6.62 -2.85 -5.53
N LYS A 57 6.66 -1.57 -5.89
CA LYS A 57 5.99 -0.48 -5.18
C LYS A 57 4.70 -0.12 -5.93
N ARG A 58 3.57 -0.08 -5.23
CA ARG A 58 2.28 0.37 -5.76
C ARG A 58 1.72 1.49 -4.90
N VAL A 59 1.41 2.62 -5.53
CA VAL A 59 0.63 3.69 -4.91
C VAL A 59 -0.84 3.27 -4.89
N ILE A 60 -1.45 3.29 -3.70
CA ILE A 60 -2.87 2.97 -3.52
C ILE A 60 -3.67 4.27 -3.60
N SER A 61 -4.72 4.25 -4.43
CA SER A 61 -5.62 5.38 -4.63
C SER A 61 -7.05 4.87 -4.88
N THR A 62 -8.03 5.48 -4.24
CA THR A 62 -9.46 5.22 -4.42
C THR A 62 -10.27 6.50 -4.28
N THR A 63 -11.32 6.64 -5.07
CA THR A 63 -12.28 7.76 -4.98
C THR A 63 -13.26 7.62 -3.82
N LYS A 64 -13.28 6.46 -3.15
CA LYS A 64 -14.14 6.20 -1.98
C LYS A 64 -13.57 6.68 -0.66
N ALA A 65 -12.33 7.16 -0.67
CA ALA A 65 -11.68 7.87 0.42
C ALA A 65 -11.22 9.25 -0.09
N PRO A 66 -11.04 10.25 0.80
CA PRO A 66 -10.60 11.58 0.40
C PRO A 66 -9.31 11.53 -0.41
N GLY A 67 -9.28 12.22 -1.54
CA GLY A 67 -8.07 12.32 -2.37
C GLY A 67 -6.91 12.96 -1.60
N ALA A 68 -5.68 12.62 -1.99
CA ALA A 68 -4.51 13.29 -1.43
C ALA A 68 -4.52 14.77 -1.85
N THR A 69 -4.49 15.68 -0.88
CA THR A 69 -4.53 17.14 -1.09
C THR A 69 -3.16 17.80 -1.00
N GLY A 70 -2.10 17.00 -0.87
CA GLY A 70 -0.70 17.43 -0.79
C GLY A 70 0.25 16.37 -1.37
N PRO A 71 1.58 16.52 -1.18
CA PRO A 71 2.58 15.63 -1.76
C PRO A 71 2.71 14.29 -1.00
N TYR A 72 1.60 13.57 -0.86
CA TYR A 72 1.51 12.26 -0.21
C TYR A 72 0.54 11.33 -0.96
N SER A 73 0.58 10.03 -0.66
CA SER A 73 -0.34 9.03 -1.19
C SER A 73 -1.32 8.59 -0.10
N GLN A 74 -2.53 8.13 -0.46
CA GLN A 74 -3.45 7.54 0.52
C GLN A 74 -2.81 6.35 1.25
N ALA A 75 -2.17 5.47 0.48
CA ALA A 75 -1.25 4.47 0.99
C ALA A 75 -0.20 4.07 -0.05
N VAL A 76 0.85 3.40 0.40
CA VAL A 76 1.88 2.79 -0.44
C VAL A 76 2.04 1.32 -0.03
N LEU A 77 1.94 0.43 -1.00
CA LEU A 77 2.26 -0.98 -0.88
C LEU A 77 3.68 -1.23 -1.41
N VAL A 78 4.53 -1.88 -0.62
CA VAL A 78 5.84 -2.40 -1.06
C VAL A 78 5.96 -3.85 -0.62
N ASP A 79 6.25 -4.75 -1.56
CA ASP A 79 6.13 -6.20 -1.36
C ASP A 79 4.73 -6.57 -0.83
N ARG A 80 4.61 -6.85 0.47
CA ARG A 80 3.32 -7.11 1.15
C ARG A 80 2.95 -6.09 2.20
N THR A 81 3.82 -5.13 2.52
CA THR A 81 3.56 -4.15 3.58
C THR A 81 2.89 -2.92 3.01
N ILE A 82 1.77 -2.53 3.62
CA ILE A 82 0.99 -1.34 3.27
C ILE A 82 1.21 -0.30 4.36
N TYR A 83 1.74 0.85 3.98
CA TYR A 83 1.81 2.04 4.82
C TYR A 83 0.66 2.97 4.46
N ILE A 84 -0.27 3.16 5.40
CA ILE A 84 -1.46 3.97 5.23
C ILE A 84 -1.24 5.31 5.91
N SER A 85 -1.42 6.40 5.15
CA SER A 85 -1.31 7.76 5.67
C SER A 85 -2.32 8.03 6.79
N GLY A 86 -2.08 9.06 7.59
CA GLY A 86 -3.03 9.51 8.61
C GLY A 86 -4.41 9.80 8.04
N GLN A 87 -5.43 9.14 8.59
CA GLN A 87 -6.83 9.32 8.21
C GLN A 87 -7.52 10.20 9.25
N ILE A 88 -8.07 11.33 8.80
CA ILE A 88 -8.97 12.18 9.58
C ILE A 88 -10.42 11.94 9.15
N GLY A 89 -11.36 12.50 9.93
CA GLY A 89 -12.81 12.37 9.72
C GLY A 89 -13.37 13.15 8.53
N MET A 90 -12.71 13.10 7.37
CA MET A 90 -13.11 13.84 6.18
C MET A 90 -14.07 13.03 5.32
N ASP A 91 -15.18 13.65 4.89
CA ASP A 91 -16.09 13.07 3.92
C ASP A 91 -15.46 13.07 2.51
N PRO A 92 -15.42 11.92 1.80
CA PRO A 92 -14.74 11.81 0.50
C PRO A 92 -15.41 12.62 -0.61
N SER A 93 -16.69 12.96 -0.48
CA SER A 93 -17.44 13.67 -1.52
C SER A 93 -17.22 15.18 -1.44
N SER A 94 -17.22 15.72 -0.22
CA SER A 94 -17.11 17.16 0.05
C SER A 94 -15.68 17.62 0.35
N GLY A 95 -14.80 16.72 0.80
CA GLY A 95 -13.44 17.06 1.25
C GLY A 95 -13.40 17.86 2.55
N GLN A 96 -14.51 17.90 3.30
CA GLN A 96 -14.63 18.57 4.60
C GLN A 96 -14.71 17.57 5.74
N LEU A 97 -14.37 18.01 6.96
CA LEU A 97 -14.60 17.22 8.17
C LEU A 97 -16.10 17.02 8.37
N VAL A 98 -16.49 15.80 8.78
CA VAL A 98 -17.88 15.53 9.17
C VAL A 98 -18.23 16.28 10.46
N SER A 99 -19.46 16.76 10.56
CA SER A 99 -20.00 17.36 11.78
C SER A 99 -20.25 16.30 12.85
N GLY A 100 -20.30 16.71 14.13
CA GLY A 100 -20.60 15.82 15.26
C GLY A 100 -19.40 15.51 16.16
N GLY A 101 -18.24 16.10 15.87
CA GLY A 101 -17.03 16.01 16.70
C GLY A 101 -16.35 14.65 16.65
N VAL A 102 -15.59 14.32 17.69
CA VAL A 102 -14.64 13.19 17.70
C VAL A 102 -15.28 11.84 17.37
N ALA A 103 -16.54 11.63 17.77
CA ALA A 103 -17.23 10.38 17.52
C ALA A 103 -17.50 10.16 16.02
N GLU A 104 -18.04 11.17 15.34
CA GLU A 104 -18.32 11.08 13.91
C GLU A 104 -17.02 11.13 13.10
N GLU A 105 -16.05 11.92 13.53
CA GLU A 105 -14.73 11.96 12.89
C GLU A 105 -14.00 10.61 12.97
N ALA A 106 -14.04 9.92 14.13
CA ALA A 106 -13.43 8.61 14.28
C ALA A 106 -14.06 7.55 13.37
N LYS A 107 -15.41 7.54 13.28
CA LYS A 107 -16.14 6.65 12.37
C LYS A 107 -15.76 6.92 10.91
N GLN A 108 -15.72 8.19 10.51
CA GLN A 108 -15.38 8.56 9.14
C GLN A 108 -13.91 8.26 8.80
N ALA A 109 -12.97 8.53 9.72
CA ALA A 109 -11.56 8.20 9.56
C ALA A 109 -11.35 6.69 9.36
N LEU A 110 -12.01 5.85 10.18
CA LEU A 110 -11.94 4.41 10.03
C LEU A 110 -12.62 3.95 8.73
N LYS A 111 -13.76 4.53 8.34
CA LYS A 111 -14.39 4.23 7.04
C LYS A 111 -13.45 4.54 5.86
N ASN A 112 -12.78 5.69 5.89
CA ASN A 112 -11.79 6.07 4.89
C ASN A 112 -10.62 5.05 4.84
N MET A 113 -10.08 4.67 6.00
CA MET A 113 -9.05 3.62 6.11
C MET A 113 -9.53 2.29 5.50
N GLY A 114 -10.77 1.89 5.79
CA GLY A 114 -11.37 0.66 5.26
C GLY A 114 -11.47 0.66 3.73
N GLU A 115 -11.82 1.79 3.11
CA GLU A 115 -11.86 1.90 1.65
C GLU A 115 -10.45 1.89 1.02
N ILE A 116 -9.43 2.43 1.71
CA ILE A 116 -8.03 2.34 1.29
C ILE A 116 -7.50 0.91 1.38
N LEU A 117 -7.77 0.22 2.50
CA LEU A 117 -7.46 -1.20 2.67
C LEU A 117 -8.12 -2.03 1.56
N LYS A 118 -9.40 -1.78 1.28
CA LYS A 118 -10.15 -2.46 0.22
C LYS A 118 -9.55 -2.23 -1.17
N ALA A 119 -9.08 -1.03 -1.47
CA ALA A 119 -8.38 -0.73 -2.72
C ALA A 119 -7.03 -1.48 -2.84
N ALA A 120 -6.43 -1.84 -1.71
CA ALA A 120 -5.26 -2.71 -1.65
C ALA A 120 -5.61 -4.22 -1.62
N GLY A 121 -6.90 -4.60 -1.68
CA GLY A 121 -7.35 -5.99 -1.56
C GLY A 121 -7.23 -6.54 -0.13
N CYS A 122 -7.38 -5.68 0.87
CA CYS A 122 -7.30 -5.97 2.30
C CYS A 122 -8.57 -5.51 3.03
N ASP A 123 -8.69 -5.87 4.29
CA ASP A 123 -9.65 -5.33 5.25
C ASP A 123 -8.96 -5.04 6.60
N PHE A 124 -9.74 -4.75 7.65
CA PHE A 124 -9.21 -4.43 8.98
C PHE A 124 -8.42 -5.57 9.64
N THR A 125 -8.63 -6.82 9.24
CA THR A 125 -7.88 -7.97 9.75
C THR A 125 -6.43 -7.99 9.26
N ASN A 126 -6.12 -7.24 8.19
CA ASN A 126 -4.77 -7.10 7.67
C ASN A 126 -3.93 -6.06 8.45
N ALA A 127 -4.55 -5.21 9.26
CA ALA A 127 -3.81 -4.20 10.02
C ALA A 127 -3.03 -4.85 11.16
N VAL A 128 -1.75 -4.51 11.28
CA VAL A 128 -0.86 -5.05 12.32
C VAL A 128 -0.43 -4.00 13.33
N LYS A 129 -0.50 -2.71 12.95
CA LYS A 129 -0.16 -1.57 13.81
C LYS A 129 -1.03 -0.37 13.46
N THR A 130 -1.51 0.35 14.47
CA THR A 130 -2.13 1.68 14.32
C THR A 130 -1.51 2.70 15.27
N THR A 131 -1.55 3.98 14.88
CA THR A 131 -1.29 5.10 15.78
C THR A 131 -2.54 5.97 15.81
N VAL A 132 -3.06 6.24 16.99
CA VAL A 132 -4.24 7.07 17.22
C VAL A 132 -3.80 8.39 17.83
N LEU A 133 -3.90 9.46 17.05
CA LEU A 133 -3.52 10.80 17.43
C LEU A 133 -4.81 11.55 17.81
N LEU A 134 -4.89 12.02 19.05
CA LEU A 134 -6.06 12.72 19.59
C LEU A 134 -5.78 14.20 19.75
N ALA A 135 -6.77 15.04 19.46
CA ALA A 135 -6.71 16.47 19.84
C ALA A 135 -6.91 16.66 21.36
N ASP A 136 -7.63 15.74 22.01
CA ASP A 136 -7.89 15.74 23.45
C ASP A 136 -7.86 14.30 23.98
N ILE A 137 -7.00 14.03 24.96
CA ILE A 137 -6.85 12.70 25.55
C ILE A 137 -8.13 12.23 26.26
N ASN A 138 -9.00 13.14 26.68
CA ASN A 138 -10.27 12.81 27.33
C ASN A 138 -11.25 12.09 26.37
N ASP A 139 -11.03 12.20 25.05
CA ASP A 139 -11.83 11.52 24.03
C ASP A 139 -11.46 10.02 23.87
N PHE A 140 -10.45 9.52 24.59
CA PHE A 140 -9.90 8.17 24.42
C PHE A 140 -10.94 7.04 24.56
N ASN A 141 -11.85 7.15 25.53
CA ASN A 141 -12.87 6.12 25.76
C ASN A 141 -13.89 6.09 24.60
N THR A 142 -14.39 7.25 24.20
CA THR A 142 -15.31 7.41 23.05
C THR A 142 -14.70 6.83 21.79
N VAL A 143 -13.44 7.18 21.49
CA VAL A 143 -12.72 6.68 20.32
C VAL A 143 -12.48 5.18 20.42
N SER A 144 -12.14 4.66 21.59
CA SER A 144 -11.89 3.22 21.77
C SER A 144 -13.14 2.38 21.53
N GLU A 145 -14.33 2.85 21.91
CA GLU A 145 -15.58 2.12 21.63
C GLU A 145 -15.95 2.12 20.15
N ILE A 146 -15.67 3.20 19.42
CA ILE A 146 -15.83 3.23 17.96
C ILE A 146 -14.80 2.33 17.28
N TYR A 147 -13.54 2.39 17.71
CA TYR A 147 -12.44 1.60 17.17
C TYR A 147 -12.74 0.08 17.19
N LYS A 148 -13.32 -0.41 18.30
CA LYS A 148 -13.71 -1.83 18.47
C LYS A 148 -14.80 -2.31 17.50
N GLN A 149 -15.54 -1.40 16.87
CA GLN A 149 -16.56 -1.76 15.87
C GLN A 149 -15.93 -2.17 14.53
N TYR A 150 -14.72 -1.69 14.26
CA TYR A 150 -13.95 -1.97 13.05
C TYR A 150 -12.91 -3.07 13.29
N PHE A 151 -12.14 -2.96 14.39
CA PHE A 151 -11.21 -3.99 14.84
C PHE A 151 -11.88 -4.86 15.90
N LYS A 152 -12.34 -6.06 15.52
CA LYS A 152 -13.21 -6.89 16.36
C LYS A 152 -12.47 -7.96 17.17
N SER A 153 -11.32 -8.39 16.68
CA SER A 153 -10.46 -9.43 17.28
C SER A 153 -9.05 -9.29 16.72
N ASN A 154 -8.07 -10.02 17.28
CA ASN A 154 -6.66 -9.98 16.87
C ASN A 154 -6.16 -8.53 16.68
N PHE A 155 -6.40 -7.70 17.69
CA PHE A 155 -6.20 -6.26 17.59
C PHE A 155 -4.77 -5.93 17.14
N PRO A 156 -4.60 -4.94 16.23
CA PRO A 156 -3.26 -4.48 15.88
C PRO A 156 -2.56 -3.93 17.13
N ALA A 157 -1.23 -3.97 17.12
CA ALA A 157 -0.45 -3.18 18.07
C ALA A 157 -0.88 -1.71 17.98
N ARG A 158 -0.91 -0.99 19.09
CA ARG A 158 -1.46 0.38 19.12
C ARG A 158 -0.65 1.31 20.00
N ALA A 159 -0.37 2.50 19.46
CA ALA A 159 0.02 3.66 20.25
C ALA A 159 -1.13 4.68 20.18
N ALA A 160 -1.45 5.33 21.31
CA ALA A 160 -2.48 6.35 21.37
C ALA A 160 -2.05 7.46 22.32
N TYR A 161 -2.11 8.71 21.86
CA TYR A 161 -1.69 9.87 22.64
C TYR A 161 -2.31 11.15 22.08
N GLN A 162 -2.33 12.19 22.91
CA GLN A 162 -2.74 13.52 22.49
C GLN A 162 -1.59 14.25 21.81
N VAL A 163 -1.91 15.01 20.77
CA VAL A 163 -1.00 15.93 20.08
C VAL A 163 -1.46 17.37 20.23
N ALA A 164 -0.58 18.33 19.91
CA ALA A 164 -0.89 19.75 20.05
C ALA A 164 -1.97 20.23 19.06
N ALA A 165 -1.92 19.72 17.82
CA ALA A 165 -2.89 20.04 16.78
C ALA A 165 -2.88 18.96 15.69
N LEU A 166 -3.99 18.86 14.96
CA LEU A 166 -4.16 17.97 13.81
C LEU A 166 -4.56 18.78 12.55
N PRO A 167 -4.32 18.25 11.34
CA PRO A 167 -4.70 18.90 10.10
C PRO A 167 -6.18 19.29 10.07
N LYS A 168 -6.47 20.48 9.51
CA LYS A 168 -7.83 21.05 9.43
C LYS A 168 -8.53 21.22 10.79
N GLY A 169 -7.82 21.13 11.91
CA GLY A 169 -8.41 21.19 13.25
C GLY A 169 -9.25 19.96 13.59
N SER A 170 -8.96 18.80 12.97
CA SER A 170 -9.65 17.56 13.31
C SER A 170 -9.43 17.16 14.78
N ARG A 171 -10.34 16.34 15.30
CA ARG A 171 -10.29 15.82 16.66
C ARG A 171 -9.50 14.53 16.78
N ILE A 172 -9.31 13.83 15.65
CA ILE A 172 -8.63 12.55 15.57
C ILE A 172 -7.93 12.37 14.23
N GLU A 173 -6.78 11.70 14.25
CA GLU A 173 -6.10 11.16 13.09
C GLU A 173 -5.62 9.73 13.38
N ILE A 174 -5.80 8.81 12.42
CA ILE A 174 -5.40 7.41 12.56
C ILE A 174 -4.56 6.98 11.37
N GLU A 175 -3.30 6.63 11.62
CA GLU A 175 -2.43 5.95 10.64
C GLU A 175 -2.39 4.44 10.91
N ALA A 176 -2.00 3.67 9.89
CA ALA A 176 -1.91 2.22 10.01
C ALA A 176 -0.80 1.61 9.15
N VAL A 177 -0.29 0.47 9.63
CA VAL A 177 0.50 -0.47 8.84
C VAL A 177 -0.31 -1.76 8.73
N ALA A 178 -0.41 -2.28 7.51
CA ALA A 178 -1.10 -3.52 7.19
C ALA A 178 -0.23 -4.46 6.35
N VAL A 179 -0.59 -5.74 6.33
CA VAL A 179 0.10 -6.78 5.54
C VAL A 179 -0.87 -7.46 4.59
N GLN A 180 -0.55 -7.41 3.29
CA GLN A 180 -1.33 -8.01 2.22
C GLN A 180 -1.10 -9.53 2.13
N GLY A 181 -2.19 -10.27 1.88
CA GLY A 181 -2.17 -11.70 1.61
C GLY A 181 -2.93 -12.53 2.66
N LEU A 182 -2.85 -13.85 2.51
CA LEU A 182 -3.43 -14.79 3.46
C LEU A 182 -2.60 -14.80 4.75
N LEU A 183 -3.19 -14.32 5.84
CA LEU A 183 -2.59 -14.31 7.16
C LEU A 183 -3.14 -15.48 7.98
N THR A 184 -2.26 -16.36 8.44
CA THR A 184 -2.62 -17.42 9.40
C THR A 184 -2.38 -16.89 10.81
N THR A 185 -3.44 -16.76 11.60
CA THR A 185 -3.30 -16.47 13.04
C THR A 185 -3.04 -17.77 13.78
N ALA A 186 -1.89 -17.90 14.44
CA ALA A 186 -1.60 -19.05 15.27
C ALA A 186 -2.49 -19.03 16.53
N SER A 187 -3.15 -20.15 16.84
CA SER A 187 -3.70 -20.39 18.17
C SER A 187 -2.56 -20.75 19.12
N LEU A 188 -2.43 -20.02 20.23
CA LEU A 188 -1.56 -20.41 21.33
C LEU A 188 -2.11 -21.62 22.08
#